data_AF-A0A3D2YWD8-F1
#
_entry.id   AF-A0A3D2YWD8-F1
#
_cell.length_a   1.000
_cell.length_b   1.000
_cell.length_c   1.000
_cell.angle_alpha   90.00
_cell.angle_beta   90.00
_cell.angle_gamma   90.00
#
_symmetry.space_group_name_H-M   'P 1'
#
loop_
_entity.id
_entity.type
_entity.pdbx_description
1 polymer ?
#
loop_
_entity_poly.entity_id
_entity_poly.type
_entity_poly.pdbx_seq_one_letter_code
_entity_poly.pdbx_strand_id
1 'polypeptide(L)'
;FVQSHVPEVMTLHTLLSMVTPLGWLTRVPTFKDKVRQMHETEETVNYGLVGYPVLQTADIILYKADTVPVGQDQVPHIELSREIVRRFNNLFGETFPEPQAKLTEAPLLVGLDGQNKMSKTLDNHLDLAATPEETTKRVLTAFTDPERVRREIPGRPEVCNIYSLHKIFSSAKATQTVYEECTTAQRGCVDCKRHIADSINDYLKELRERREDFKARPGYVQEILHEGGKKARAIAKETMAEVYEKMGLG
;
A
#
# COMPACT_ATOMS: atom_id res chain seq x y z
N PHE A 1 -2.11 15.46 0.57
CA PHE A 1 -2.09 16.40 -0.57
C PHE A 1 -2.02 15.59 -1.86
N VAL A 2 -2.21 16.23 -3.03
CA VAL A 2 -2.00 15.57 -4.34
C VAL A 2 -0.61 15.93 -4.83
N GLN A 3 0.19 14.95 -5.25
CA GLN A 3 1.59 15.16 -5.70
C GLN A 3 1.70 16.28 -6.74
N SER A 4 0.80 16.30 -7.73
CA SER A 4 0.78 17.31 -8.80
C SER A 4 0.50 18.74 -8.33
N HIS A 5 0.03 18.95 -7.09
CA HIS A 5 -0.13 20.29 -6.53
C HIS A 5 1.20 20.91 -6.05
N VAL A 6 2.27 20.12 -5.99
CA VAL A 6 3.61 20.53 -5.55
C VAL A 6 4.58 20.38 -6.72
N PRO A 7 4.62 21.35 -7.66
CA PRO A 7 5.47 21.24 -8.86
C PRO A 7 6.97 21.10 -8.55
N GLU A 8 7.40 21.57 -7.38
CA GLU A 8 8.77 21.46 -6.88
C GLU A 8 9.29 20.02 -6.86
N VAL A 9 8.40 19.02 -6.72
CA VAL A 9 8.79 17.60 -6.79
C VAL A 9 9.35 17.20 -8.14
N MET A 10 8.83 17.77 -9.23
CA MET A 10 9.30 17.48 -10.58
C MET A 10 10.66 18.10 -10.83
N THR A 11 10.87 19.30 -10.30
CA THR A 11 12.17 19.96 -10.34
C THR A 11 13.22 19.15 -9.57
N LEU A 12 12.92 18.74 -8.34
CA LEU A 12 13.83 17.90 -7.56
C LEU A 12 14.08 16.56 -8.27
N HIS A 13 13.04 15.91 -8.81
CA HIS A 13 13.18 14.69 -9.60
C HIS A 13 14.17 14.87 -10.76
N THR A 14 14.08 15.98 -11.52
CA THR A 14 15.03 16.28 -12.59
C THR A 14 16.45 16.46 -12.07
N LEU A 15 16.65 17.16 -10.96
CA LEU A 15 17.98 17.34 -10.38
C LEU A 15 18.57 16.00 -9.89
N LEU A 16 17.76 15.18 -9.23
CA LEU A 16 18.16 13.85 -8.77
C LEU A 16 18.46 12.90 -9.94
N SER A 17 17.75 13.02 -11.07
CA SER A 17 18.01 12.16 -12.23
C SER A 17 19.37 12.45 -12.88
N MET A 18 19.89 13.68 -12.76
CA MET A 18 21.24 14.03 -13.22
C MET A 18 22.36 13.39 -12.38
N VAL A 19 22.08 13.03 -11.12
CA VAL A 19 23.06 12.37 -10.25
C VAL A 19 22.86 10.88 -10.09
N THR A 20 21.71 10.33 -10.50
CA THR A 20 21.38 8.91 -10.30
C THR A 20 21.86 8.06 -11.49
N PRO A 21 22.80 7.12 -11.30
CA PRO A 21 23.25 6.24 -12.38
C PRO A 21 22.12 5.32 -12.86
N LEU A 22 21.94 5.22 -14.19
CA LEU A 22 20.93 4.35 -14.80
C LEU A 22 21.04 2.89 -14.33
N GLY A 23 22.28 2.39 -14.16
CA GLY A 23 22.52 1.03 -13.69
C GLY A 23 22.00 0.74 -12.28
N TRP A 24 21.75 1.75 -11.45
CA TRP A 24 21.10 1.54 -10.14
C TRP A 24 19.62 1.20 -10.33
N LEU A 25 18.96 1.89 -11.26
CA LEU A 25 17.52 1.75 -11.55
C LEU A 25 17.20 0.40 -12.21
N THR A 26 18.01 -0.03 -13.18
CA THR A 26 17.76 -1.28 -13.92
C THR A 26 18.05 -2.55 -13.10
N ARG A 27 18.73 -2.41 -11.95
CA ARG A 27 19.03 -3.55 -11.04
C ARG A 27 17.98 -3.77 -9.97
N VAL A 28 17.02 -2.86 -9.78
CA VAL A 28 15.97 -3.02 -8.77
C VAL A 28 15.06 -4.21 -9.14
N PRO A 29 14.86 -5.22 -8.26
CA PRO A 29 14.07 -6.40 -8.58
C PRO A 29 12.63 -6.09 -9.02
N THR A 30 11.98 -5.15 -8.34
CA THR A 30 10.60 -4.72 -8.61
C THR A 30 10.43 -4.14 -10.01
N PHE A 31 11.45 -3.48 -10.55
CA PHE A 31 11.44 -2.98 -11.93
C PHE A 31 11.41 -4.13 -12.92
N LYS A 32 12.30 -5.13 -12.75
CA LYS A 32 12.35 -6.31 -13.62
C LYS A 32 11.04 -7.11 -13.59
N ASP A 33 10.45 -7.26 -12.42
CA ASP A 33 9.18 -7.95 -12.27
C ASP A 33 8.03 -7.19 -12.96
N LYS A 34 7.98 -5.87 -12.85
CA LYS A 34 6.99 -5.04 -13.57
C LYS A 34 7.15 -5.13 -15.08
N VAL A 35 8.38 -5.03 -15.60
CA VAL A 35 8.67 -5.17 -17.05
C VAL A 35 8.16 -6.53 -17.56
N ARG A 36 8.42 -7.62 -16.81
CA ARG A 36 7.91 -8.96 -17.14
C ARG A 36 6.38 -9.04 -17.11
N GLN A 37 5.75 -8.46 -16.09
CA GLN A 37 4.27 -8.45 -15.95
C GLN A 37 3.59 -7.65 -17.07
N MET A 38 4.25 -6.62 -17.59
CA MET A 38 3.77 -5.83 -18.72
C MET A 38 4.04 -6.49 -20.08
N HIS A 39 4.72 -7.64 -20.10
CA HIS A 39 5.19 -8.30 -21.32
C HIS A 39 6.07 -7.39 -22.19
N GLU A 40 6.85 -6.51 -21.55
CA GLU A 40 7.80 -5.60 -22.18
C GLU A 40 9.25 -6.08 -21.98
N THR A 41 10.20 -5.42 -22.66
CA THR A 41 11.64 -5.60 -22.44
C THR A 41 12.25 -4.36 -21.79
N GLU A 42 13.47 -4.49 -21.26
CA GLU A 42 14.23 -3.35 -20.75
C GLU A 42 14.51 -2.28 -21.83
N GLU A 43 14.38 -2.63 -23.12
CA GLU A 43 14.55 -1.71 -24.25
C GLU A 43 13.25 -1.00 -24.66
N THR A 44 12.09 -1.64 -24.46
CA THR A 44 10.78 -1.08 -24.86
C THR A 44 10.11 -0.28 -23.75
N VAL A 45 10.55 -0.49 -22.51
CA VAL A 45 9.98 0.17 -21.34
C VAL A 45 10.21 1.67 -21.35
N ASN A 46 9.17 2.44 -21.02
CA ASN A 46 9.25 3.89 -21.01
C ASN A 46 10.15 4.42 -19.87
N TYR A 47 10.77 5.58 -20.10
CA TYR A 47 11.63 6.26 -19.14
C TYR A 47 10.95 6.49 -17.78
N GLY A 48 9.66 6.82 -17.79
CA GLY A 48 8.90 7.07 -16.56
C GLY A 48 8.89 5.88 -15.62
N LEU A 49 8.76 4.65 -16.14
CA LEU A 49 8.80 3.44 -15.33
C LEU A 49 10.20 3.11 -14.82
N VAL A 50 11.26 3.46 -15.55
CA VAL A 50 12.63 3.30 -15.05
C VAL A 50 12.94 4.37 -13.99
N GLY A 51 12.46 5.60 -14.21
CA GLY A 51 12.72 6.78 -13.39
C GLY A 51 11.82 6.94 -12.18
N TYR A 52 10.73 6.18 -12.05
CA TYR A 52 9.80 6.34 -10.92
C TYR A 52 10.46 6.22 -9.54
N PRO A 53 11.48 5.37 -9.30
CA PRO A 53 12.13 5.32 -8.00
C PRO A 53 12.87 6.62 -7.64
N VAL A 54 13.36 7.34 -8.65
CA VAL A 54 13.95 8.69 -8.46
C VAL A 54 12.86 9.70 -8.12
N LEU A 55 11.69 9.60 -8.77
CA LEU A 55 10.53 10.43 -8.41
C LEU A 55 10.06 10.15 -6.99
N GLN A 56 9.98 8.88 -6.59
CA GLN A 56 9.66 8.47 -5.23
C GLN A 56 10.70 9.00 -4.23
N THR A 57 11.98 9.01 -4.59
CA THR A 57 13.03 9.61 -3.77
C THR A 57 12.78 11.11 -3.59
N ALA A 58 12.44 11.82 -4.66
CA ALA A 58 12.07 13.23 -4.59
C ALA A 58 10.86 13.46 -3.69
N ASP A 59 9.81 12.64 -3.78
CA ASP A 59 8.63 12.72 -2.89
C ASP A 59 8.98 12.58 -1.41
N ILE A 60 9.97 11.74 -1.07
CA ILE A 60 10.38 11.50 0.31
C ILE A 60 11.19 12.70 0.84
N ILE A 61 12.25 13.08 0.11
CA ILE A 61 13.27 13.97 0.66
C ILE A 61 12.91 15.45 0.50
N LEU A 62 11.98 15.78 -0.40
CA LEU A 62 11.47 17.15 -0.56
C LEU A 62 10.86 17.68 0.75
N TYR A 63 10.34 16.79 1.58
CA TYR A 63 9.78 17.11 2.90
C TYR A 63 10.72 16.75 4.06
N LYS A 64 12.01 16.51 3.78
CA LYS A 64 13.04 16.11 4.77
C LYS A 64 12.62 14.89 5.61
N ALA A 65 11.88 13.95 5.02
CA ALA A 65 11.43 12.77 5.75
C ALA A 65 12.61 11.83 6.07
N ASP A 66 12.81 11.52 7.35
CA ASP A 66 13.81 10.58 7.83
C ASP A 66 13.27 9.15 7.99
N THR A 67 11.95 8.98 7.96
CA THR A 67 11.27 7.72 8.24
C THR A 67 10.07 7.54 7.31
N VAL A 68 10.03 6.43 6.59
CA VAL A 68 8.98 6.14 5.61
C VAL A 68 8.31 4.80 5.94
N PRO A 69 7.01 4.79 6.30
CA PRO A 69 6.27 3.55 6.52
C PRO A 69 6.06 2.82 5.20
N VAL A 70 6.58 1.59 5.10
CA VAL A 70 6.55 0.82 3.85
C VAL A 70 6.33 -0.68 4.10
N GLY A 71 5.77 -1.36 3.11
CA GLY A 71 5.76 -2.83 3.05
C GLY A 71 7.13 -3.40 2.69
N GLN A 72 7.32 -4.70 2.96
CA GLN A 72 8.58 -5.41 2.67
C GLN A 72 8.99 -5.31 1.20
N ASP A 73 8.02 -5.27 0.28
CA ASP A 73 8.21 -5.17 -1.17
C ASP A 73 8.78 -3.81 -1.61
N GLN A 74 8.70 -2.79 -0.76
CA GLN A 74 9.14 -1.43 -1.06
C GLN A 74 10.51 -1.08 -0.45
N VAL A 75 11.06 -1.95 0.40
CA VAL A 75 12.40 -1.78 1.01
C VAL A 75 13.49 -1.48 -0.03
N PRO A 76 13.54 -2.16 -1.20
CA PRO A 76 14.53 -1.83 -2.22
C PRO A 76 14.47 -0.38 -2.73
N HIS A 77 13.28 0.23 -2.80
CA HIS A 77 13.14 1.63 -3.21
C HIS A 77 13.62 2.60 -2.12
N ILE A 78 13.42 2.25 -0.85
CA ILE A 78 13.93 3.06 0.26
C ILE A 78 15.46 2.97 0.31
N GLU A 79 16.07 1.80 0.08
CA GLU A 79 17.53 1.72 -0.01
C GLU A 79 18.07 2.54 -1.17
N LEU A 80 17.45 2.46 -2.36
CA LEU A 80 17.83 3.30 -3.49
C LEU A 80 17.69 4.80 -3.16
N SER A 81 16.63 5.18 -2.43
CA SER A 81 16.45 6.57 -1.98
C SER A 81 17.62 7.02 -1.10
N ARG A 82 18.09 6.16 -0.19
CA ARG A 82 19.27 6.44 0.66
C ARG A 82 20.55 6.57 -0.17
N GLU A 83 20.77 5.70 -1.14
CA GLU A 83 21.95 5.78 -2.01
C GLU A 83 21.98 7.09 -2.81
N ILE A 84 20.83 7.51 -3.33
CA ILE A 84 20.67 8.80 -4.03
C ILE A 84 20.94 9.97 -3.07
N VAL A 85 20.38 9.94 -1.86
CA VAL A 85 20.62 10.96 -0.82
C VAL A 85 22.09 11.07 -0.45
N ARG A 86 22.74 9.95 -0.13
CA ARG A 86 24.19 9.90 0.19
C ARG A 86 25.00 10.51 -0.93
N ARG A 87 24.69 10.14 -2.17
CA ARG A 87 25.39 10.66 -3.35
C ARG A 87 25.18 12.16 -3.52
N PHE A 88 23.95 12.66 -3.38
CA PHE A 88 23.66 14.09 -3.44
C PHE A 88 24.45 14.85 -2.36
N ASN A 89 24.35 14.40 -1.10
CA ASN A 89 25.03 15.04 0.03
C ASN A 89 26.56 15.04 -0.13
N ASN A 90 27.14 13.97 -0.70
CA ASN A 90 28.59 13.91 -0.96
C ASN A 90 29.03 14.87 -2.07
N LEU A 91 28.19 15.12 -3.07
CA LEU A 91 28.51 15.97 -4.21
C LEU A 91 28.31 17.46 -3.90
N PHE A 92 27.26 17.81 -3.16
CA PHE A 92 26.80 19.20 -2.98
C PHE A 92 26.81 19.66 -1.52
N GLY A 93 27.16 18.78 -0.58
CA GLY A 93 27.14 19.04 0.86
C GLY A 93 25.88 18.48 1.55
N GLU A 94 25.99 18.26 2.86
CA GLU A 94 24.90 17.73 3.68
C GLU A 94 23.64 18.61 3.56
N THR A 95 22.56 17.99 3.07
CA THR A 95 21.29 18.66 2.74
C THR A 95 20.10 17.81 3.20
N PHE A 96 20.09 16.52 2.85
CA PHE A 96 18.94 15.65 3.14
C PHE A 96 19.27 14.60 4.22
N PRO A 97 18.33 14.29 5.13
CA PRO A 97 18.45 13.11 5.98
C PRO A 97 18.31 11.83 5.13
N GLU A 98 19.01 10.77 5.53
CA GLU A 98 18.82 9.45 4.92
C GLU A 98 17.50 8.81 5.39
N PRO A 99 16.55 8.52 4.49
CA PRO A 99 15.28 7.92 4.89
C PRO A 99 15.46 6.48 5.40
N GLN A 100 14.74 6.15 6.45
CA GLN A 100 14.70 4.82 7.07
C GLN A 100 13.37 4.15 6.76
N ALA A 101 13.41 2.88 6.40
CA ALA A 101 12.19 2.09 6.23
C ALA A 101 11.61 1.78 7.62
N LYS A 102 10.35 2.17 7.84
CA LYS A 102 9.55 1.67 8.96
C LYS A 102 8.65 0.56 8.44
N LEU A 103 9.08 -0.68 8.65
CA LEU A 103 8.29 -1.85 8.25
C LEU A 103 6.97 -1.84 9.01
N THR A 104 5.87 -1.93 8.26
CA THR A 104 4.57 -2.15 8.87
C THR A 104 4.41 -3.65 9.12
N GLU A 105 4.08 -4.03 10.35
CA GLU A 105 3.74 -5.42 10.70
C GLU A 105 2.38 -5.87 10.14
N ALA A 106 1.75 -5.04 9.30
CA ALA A 106 0.43 -5.30 8.78
C ALA A 106 0.45 -6.61 7.97
N PRO A 107 -0.33 -7.63 8.37
CA PRO A 107 -0.33 -8.90 7.69
C PRO A 107 -0.78 -8.69 6.25
N LEU A 108 -0.06 -9.31 5.31
CA LEU A 108 -0.48 -9.36 3.92
C LEU A 108 -1.86 -10.01 3.87
N LEU A 109 -2.86 -9.22 3.44
CA LEU A 109 -4.23 -9.69 3.28
C LEU A 109 -4.29 -10.56 2.02
N VAL A 110 -4.54 -11.85 2.22
CA VAL A 110 -4.84 -12.78 1.14
C VAL A 110 -6.21 -12.43 0.56
N GLY A 111 -6.32 -12.46 -0.76
CA GLY A 111 -7.57 -12.20 -1.48
C GLY A 111 -8.60 -13.27 -1.20
N LEU A 112 -9.84 -13.03 -1.60
CA LEU A 112 -10.95 -13.98 -1.44
C LEU A 112 -10.70 -15.30 -2.19
N ASP A 113 -9.76 -15.35 -3.12
CA ASP A 113 -9.30 -16.57 -3.80
C ASP A 113 -8.44 -17.50 -2.92
N GLY A 114 -7.97 -17.02 -1.76
CA GLY A 114 -7.20 -17.79 -0.79
C GLY A 114 -5.75 -18.07 -1.18
N GLN A 115 -5.25 -17.46 -2.27
CA GLN A 115 -3.90 -17.71 -2.77
C GLN A 115 -3.12 -16.42 -2.98
N ASN A 116 -3.68 -15.49 -3.75
CA ASN A 116 -2.97 -14.27 -4.12
C ASN A 116 -3.18 -13.18 -3.09
N LYS A 117 -2.32 -12.16 -3.10
CA LYS A 117 -2.58 -10.92 -2.38
C LYS A 117 -3.90 -10.31 -2.85
N MET A 118 -4.67 -9.75 -1.91
CA MET A 118 -5.90 -9.03 -2.23
C MET A 118 -5.62 -7.88 -3.19
N SER A 119 -6.30 -7.86 -4.33
CA SER A 119 -6.09 -6.92 -5.42
C SER A 119 -7.37 -6.65 -6.21
N LYS A 120 -7.54 -5.40 -6.66
CA LYS A 120 -8.63 -5.02 -7.56
C LYS A 120 -8.51 -5.70 -8.93
N THR A 121 -7.29 -5.81 -9.44
CA THR A 121 -7.01 -6.38 -10.77
C THR A 121 -7.32 -7.88 -10.84
N LEU A 122 -7.16 -8.61 -9.73
CA LEU A 122 -7.47 -10.03 -9.63
C LEU A 122 -8.94 -10.31 -9.26
N ASP A 123 -9.73 -9.25 -9.08
CA ASP A 123 -11.12 -9.30 -8.60
C ASP A 123 -11.33 -10.18 -7.35
N ASN A 124 -10.33 -10.23 -6.47
CA ASN A 124 -10.35 -11.03 -5.24
C ASN A 124 -10.44 -10.14 -3.98
N HIS A 125 -10.97 -8.92 -4.12
CA HIS A 125 -10.94 -7.87 -3.09
C HIS A 125 -12.28 -7.61 -2.39
N LEU A 126 -12.19 -6.95 -1.23
CA LEU A 126 -13.32 -6.33 -0.54
C LEU A 126 -13.19 -4.81 -0.66
N ASP A 127 -14.21 -4.14 -1.18
CA ASP A 127 -14.21 -2.66 -1.25
C ASP A 127 -14.65 -2.08 0.10
N LEU A 128 -13.92 -1.08 0.60
CA LEU A 128 -14.26 -0.35 1.82
C LEU A 128 -15.59 0.43 1.67
N ALA A 129 -15.93 0.81 0.44
CA ALA A 129 -17.17 1.50 0.12
C ALA A 129 -18.35 0.57 -0.17
N ALA A 130 -18.14 -0.75 -0.19
CA ALA A 130 -19.21 -1.72 -0.44
C ALA A 130 -20.28 -1.64 0.66
N THR A 131 -21.55 -1.86 0.30
CA THR A 131 -22.64 -1.97 1.28
C THR A 131 -22.48 -3.22 2.14
N PRO A 132 -23.17 -3.32 3.29
CA PRO A 132 -23.15 -4.54 4.09
C PRO A 132 -23.52 -5.80 3.30
N GLU A 133 -24.52 -5.68 2.42
CA GLU A 133 -25.00 -6.76 1.57
C GLU A 133 -23.96 -7.17 0.52
N GLU A 134 -23.29 -6.19 -0.11
CA GLU A 134 -22.23 -6.43 -1.09
C GLU A 134 -21.01 -7.11 -0.44
N THR A 135 -20.59 -6.65 0.74
CA THR A 135 -19.52 -7.28 1.52
C THR A 135 -19.88 -8.72 1.86
N THR A 136 -21.08 -8.96 2.40
CA THR A 136 -21.54 -10.31 2.72
C THR A 136 -21.57 -11.21 1.49
N LYS A 137 -22.09 -10.71 0.37
CA LYS A 137 -22.13 -11.45 -0.89
C LYS A 137 -20.72 -11.84 -1.36
N ARG A 138 -19.74 -10.93 -1.30
CA ARG A 138 -18.35 -11.25 -1.69
C ARG A 138 -17.68 -12.21 -0.71
N VAL A 139 -17.85 -12.04 0.59
CA VAL A 139 -17.27 -12.95 1.60
C VAL A 139 -17.81 -14.37 1.43
N LEU A 140 -19.08 -14.52 1.04
CA LEU A 140 -19.68 -15.82 0.77
C LEU A 140 -18.99 -16.57 -0.40
N THR A 141 -18.36 -15.88 -1.35
CA THR A 141 -17.62 -16.52 -2.46
C THR A 141 -16.19 -16.89 -2.09
N ALA A 142 -15.71 -16.51 -0.90
CA ALA A 142 -14.31 -16.72 -0.54
C ALA A 142 -13.93 -18.21 -0.47
N PHE A 143 -12.68 -18.50 -0.82
CA PHE A 143 -12.09 -19.83 -0.73
C PHE A 143 -12.08 -20.34 0.70
N THR A 144 -12.39 -21.63 0.85
CA THR A 144 -12.34 -22.39 2.11
C THR A 144 -11.63 -23.71 1.87
N ASP A 145 -11.48 -24.54 2.91
CA ASP A 145 -10.86 -25.86 2.80
C ASP A 145 -11.54 -26.74 1.72
N PRO A 146 -10.83 -27.10 0.63
CA PRO A 146 -11.40 -27.87 -0.48
C PRO A 146 -11.68 -29.33 -0.08
N GLU A 147 -11.03 -29.85 0.96
CA GLU A 147 -11.27 -31.21 1.46
C GLU A 147 -12.54 -31.29 2.34
N ARG A 148 -13.06 -30.14 2.80
CA ARG A 148 -14.28 -30.08 3.60
C ARG A 148 -15.53 -30.03 2.71
N VAL A 149 -15.82 -31.14 2.04
CA VAL A 149 -16.94 -31.25 1.10
C VAL A 149 -18.31 -31.28 1.79
N ARG A 150 -18.38 -31.75 3.03
CA ARG A 150 -19.61 -31.84 3.84
C ARG A 150 -19.43 -31.24 5.22
N ARG A 151 -20.53 -30.83 5.87
CA ARG A 151 -20.50 -30.13 7.16
C ARG A 151 -19.85 -30.98 8.25
N GLU A 152 -20.14 -32.27 8.25
CA GLU A 152 -19.75 -33.25 9.26
C GLU A 152 -18.26 -33.59 9.21
N ILE A 153 -17.58 -33.24 8.10
CA ILE A 153 -16.13 -33.40 7.97
C ILE A 153 -15.45 -32.28 8.76
N PRO A 154 -14.56 -32.60 9.71
CA PRO A 154 -13.67 -31.63 10.34
C PRO A 154 -12.94 -30.75 9.32
N GLY A 155 -12.94 -29.44 9.51
CA GLY A 155 -12.18 -28.53 8.67
C GLY A 155 -10.75 -28.33 9.14
N ARG A 156 -9.90 -27.80 8.25
CA ARG A 156 -8.55 -27.35 8.57
C ARG A 156 -8.47 -25.81 8.49
N PRO A 157 -8.53 -25.10 9.64
CA PRO A 157 -8.52 -23.65 9.64
C PRO A 157 -7.26 -23.04 9.00
N GLU A 158 -6.10 -23.70 9.11
CA GLU A 158 -4.83 -23.13 8.61
C GLU A 158 -4.73 -23.02 7.08
N VAL A 159 -5.54 -23.76 6.32
CA VAL A 159 -5.62 -23.64 4.86
C VAL A 159 -6.84 -22.84 4.40
N CYS A 160 -7.61 -22.29 5.34
CA CYS A 160 -8.89 -21.64 5.08
C CYS A 160 -8.74 -20.11 5.15
N ASN A 161 -9.03 -19.43 4.04
CA ASN A 161 -8.97 -17.96 3.98
C ASN A 161 -9.98 -17.28 4.91
N ILE A 162 -11.12 -17.92 5.19
CA ILE A 162 -12.08 -17.38 6.16
C ILE A 162 -11.48 -17.31 7.57
N TYR A 163 -10.66 -18.29 7.94
CA TYR A 163 -10.01 -18.29 9.25
C TYR A 163 -8.90 -17.24 9.34
N SER A 164 -8.15 -16.99 8.26
CA SER A 164 -7.16 -15.90 8.23
C SER A 164 -7.82 -14.53 8.43
N LEU A 165 -9.01 -14.32 7.83
CA LEU A 165 -9.80 -13.09 8.05
C LEU A 165 -10.30 -12.96 9.49
N HIS A 166 -10.69 -14.06 10.14
CA HIS A 166 -11.05 -14.04 11.57
C HIS A 166 -9.89 -13.57 12.46
N LYS A 167 -8.65 -13.96 12.16
CA LYS A 167 -7.46 -13.48 12.89
C LYS A 167 -7.29 -11.96 12.84
N ILE A 168 -7.91 -11.28 11.87
CA ILE A 168 -7.79 -9.83 11.64
C ILE A 168 -9.02 -9.06 12.15
N PHE A 169 -10.22 -9.53 11.81
CA PHE A 169 -11.46 -8.79 12.04
C PHE A 169 -12.27 -9.27 13.24
N SER A 170 -11.90 -10.38 13.87
CA SER A 170 -12.60 -10.92 15.04
C SER A 170 -11.77 -10.83 16.30
N SER A 171 -12.44 -10.82 17.46
CA SER A 171 -11.75 -10.90 18.76
C SER A 171 -11.01 -12.23 18.91
N ALA A 172 -9.92 -12.25 19.69
CA ALA A 172 -9.15 -13.46 19.95
C ALA A 172 -10.03 -14.62 20.45
N LYS A 173 -11.02 -14.33 21.32
CA LYS A 173 -12.00 -15.31 21.81
C LYS A 173 -12.85 -15.87 20.67
N ALA A 174 -13.41 -15.01 19.81
CA ALA A 174 -14.24 -15.45 18.69
C ALA A 174 -13.43 -16.29 17.69
N THR A 175 -12.19 -15.91 17.41
CA THR A 175 -11.27 -16.66 16.54
C THR A 175 -10.99 -18.05 17.11
N GLN A 176 -10.75 -18.17 18.42
CA GLN A 176 -10.56 -19.46 19.07
C GLN A 176 -11.81 -20.34 18.98
N THR A 177 -13.00 -19.79 19.27
CA THR A 177 -14.26 -20.53 19.14
C THR A 177 -14.48 -21.03 17.70
N VAL A 178 -14.18 -20.20 16.70
CA VAL A 178 -14.29 -20.59 15.29
C VAL A 178 -13.31 -21.74 14.95
N TYR A 179 -12.09 -21.72 15.51
CA TYR A 179 -11.12 -22.79 15.32
C TYR A 179 -11.64 -24.13 15.87
N GLU A 180 -12.09 -24.12 17.12
CA GLU A 180 -12.61 -25.30 17.82
C GLU A 180 -13.81 -25.88 17.06
N GLU A 181 -14.82 -25.05 16.78
CA GLU A 181 -16.03 -25.51 16.10
C GLU A 181 -15.80 -25.97 14.65
N CYS A 182 -14.77 -25.44 13.97
CA CYS A 182 -14.38 -25.88 12.63
C CYS A 182 -13.72 -27.26 12.66
N THR A 183 -12.78 -27.47 13.60
CA THR A 183 -12.04 -28.73 13.75
C THR A 183 -12.87 -29.86 14.36
N THR A 184 -13.96 -29.53 15.08
CA THR A 184 -14.92 -30.52 15.58
C THR A 184 -16.20 -30.64 14.74
N ALA A 185 -16.22 -30.03 13.55
CA ALA A 185 -17.35 -30.05 12.62
C ALA A 185 -18.69 -29.49 13.17
N GLN A 186 -18.66 -28.70 14.25
CA GLN A 186 -19.84 -28.09 14.85
C GLN A 186 -20.36 -26.90 14.01
N ARG A 187 -19.46 -26.11 13.42
CA ARG A 187 -19.77 -24.95 12.56
C ARG A 187 -19.59 -25.28 11.08
N GLY A 188 -20.61 -25.03 10.26
CA GLY A 188 -20.52 -25.14 8.80
C GLY A 188 -19.79 -23.97 8.14
N CYS A 189 -19.21 -24.17 6.95
CA CYS A 189 -18.47 -23.12 6.23
C CYS A 189 -19.34 -21.89 5.91
N VAL A 190 -20.62 -22.08 5.58
CA VAL A 190 -21.55 -20.97 5.29
C VAL A 190 -21.81 -20.14 6.55
N ASP A 191 -22.03 -20.78 7.69
CA ASP A 191 -22.24 -20.08 8.98
C ASP A 191 -20.98 -19.34 9.41
N CYS A 192 -19.80 -19.93 9.17
CA CYS A 192 -18.51 -19.28 9.38
C CYS A 192 -18.35 -18.03 8.49
N LYS A 193 -18.67 -18.14 7.21
CA LYS A 193 -18.65 -17.01 6.25
C LYS A 193 -19.58 -15.87 6.65
N ARG A 194 -20.79 -16.19 7.12
CA ARG A 194 -21.74 -15.19 7.63
C ARG A 194 -21.19 -14.47 8.85
N HIS A 195 -20.65 -15.22 9.82
CA HIS A 195 -20.05 -14.63 11.01
C HIS A 195 -18.91 -13.66 10.68
N ILE A 196 -17.97 -14.05 9.82
CA ILE A 196 -16.89 -13.12 9.44
C ILE A 196 -17.41 -11.93 8.62
N ALA A 197 -18.44 -12.11 7.80
CA ALA A 197 -19.06 -11.01 7.07
C ALA A 197 -19.67 -9.97 8.03
N ASP A 198 -20.33 -10.43 9.09
CA ASP A 198 -20.87 -9.56 10.14
C ASP A 198 -19.73 -8.81 10.85
N SER A 199 -18.66 -9.51 11.26
CA SER A 199 -17.49 -8.88 11.88
C SER A 199 -16.83 -7.83 10.98
N ILE A 200 -16.68 -8.11 9.68
CA ILE A 200 -16.16 -7.14 8.71
C ILE A 200 -17.11 -5.95 8.57
N ASN A 201 -18.42 -6.19 8.53
CA ASN A 201 -19.41 -5.13 8.41
C ASN A 201 -19.44 -4.21 9.64
N ASP A 202 -19.32 -4.78 10.83
CA ASP A 202 -19.19 -4.02 12.08
C ASP A 202 -17.91 -3.17 12.07
N TYR A 203 -16.79 -3.74 11.63
CA TYR A 203 -15.53 -3.00 11.49
C TYR A 203 -15.63 -1.85 10.48
N LEU A 204 -16.31 -2.06 9.35
CA LEU A 204 -16.47 -1.06 8.29
C LEU A 204 -17.57 -0.03 8.59
N LYS A 205 -18.39 -0.22 9.61
CA LYS A 205 -19.55 0.63 9.90
C LYS A 205 -19.16 2.10 10.07
N GLU A 206 -18.22 2.41 10.96
CA GLU A 206 -17.77 3.79 11.20
C GLU A 206 -17.15 4.41 9.94
N LEU A 207 -16.40 3.62 9.17
CA LEU A 207 -15.77 4.09 7.93
C LEU A 207 -16.81 4.47 6.88
N ARG A 208 -17.90 3.70 6.77
CA ARG A 208 -19.03 3.97 5.87
C ARG A 208 -19.81 5.20 6.31
N GLU A 209 -20.08 5.35 7.60
CA GLU A 209 -20.75 6.53 8.16
C GLU A 209 -19.95 7.80 7.86
N ARG A 210 -18.64 7.79 8.16
CA ARG A 210 -17.74 8.91 7.85
C ARG A 210 -17.66 9.20 6.35
N ARG A 211 -17.70 8.18 5.50
CA ARG A 211 -17.72 8.34 4.04
C ARG A 211 -18.97 9.08 3.58
N GLU A 212 -20.15 8.73 4.11
CA GLU A 212 -21.39 9.43 3.77
C GLU A 212 -21.37 10.88 4.30
N ASP A 213 -20.78 11.14 5.47
CA ASP A 213 -20.56 12.50 5.97
C ASP A 213 -19.69 13.35 5.04
N PHE A 214 -18.63 12.77 4.47
CA PHE A 214 -17.79 13.44 3.47
C PHE A 214 -18.55 13.66 2.16
N LYS A 215 -19.34 12.68 1.72
CA LYS A 215 -20.14 12.75 0.48
C LYS A 215 -21.25 13.80 0.57
N ALA A 216 -21.84 14.00 1.75
CA ALA A 216 -22.83 15.03 2.02
C ALA A 216 -22.25 16.47 2.00
N ARG A 217 -20.92 16.61 1.93
CA ARG A 217 -20.22 17.90 1.86
C ARG A 217 -19.44 18.04 0.55
N PRO A 218 -20.11 18.38 -0.57
CA PRO A 218 -19.43 18.60 -1.85
C PRO A 218 -18.29 19.61 -1.70
N GLY A 219 -17.11 19.30 -2.23
CA GLY A 219 -15.93 20.18 -2.18
C GLY A 219 -15.05 20.02 -0.94
N TYR A 220 -15.53 19.40 0.15
CA TYR A 220 -14.76 19.31 1.39
C TYR A 220 -13.49 18.44 1.27
N VAL A 221 -13.55 17.34 0.51
CA VAL A 221 -12.34 16.52 0.24
C VAL A 221 -11.32 17.32 -0.57
N GLN A 222 -11.79 18.10 -1.56
CA GLN A 222 -10.94 18.96 -2.37
C GLN A 222 -10.29 20.06 -1.52
N GLU A 223 -11.02 20.64 -0.58
CA GLU A 223 -10.51 21.61 0.40
C GLU A 223 -9.40 20.99 1.25
N ILE A 224 -9.61 19.80 1.82
CA ILE A 224 -8.58 19.07 2.59
C ILE A 224 -7.32 18.84 1.74
N LEU A 225 -7.49 18.40 0.49
CA LEU A 225 -6.37 18.15 -0.42
C LEU A 225 -5.65 19.45 -0.82
N HIS A 226 -6.38 20.54 -1.00
CA HIS A 226 -5.85 21.86 -1.33
C HIS A 226 -5.05 22.46 -0.17
N GLU A 227 -5.62 22.44 1.04
CA GLU A 227 -4.94 22.90 2.26
C GLU A 227 -3.71 22.05 2.58
N GLY A 228 -3.81 20.73 2.44
CA GLY A 228 -2.64 19.86 2.52
C GLY A 228 -1.57 20.22 1.48
N GLY A 229 -1.99 20.56 0.26
CA GLY A 229 -1.10 20.99 -0.82
C GLY A 229 -0.37 22.30 -0.51
N LYS A 230 -1.06 23.28 0.07
CA LYS A 230 -0.43 24.54 0.54
C LYS A 230 0.67 24.28 1.56
N LYS A 231 0.37 23.44 2.57
CA LYS A 231 1.34 23.07 3.62
C LYS A 231 2.55 22.33 3.05
N ALA A 232 2.30 21.33 2.20
CA ALA A 232 3.37 20.58 1.53
C ALA A 232 4.24 21.50 0.66
N ARG A 233 3.61 22.39 -0.12
CA ARG A 233 4.32 23.30 -1.01
C ARG A 233 5.18 24.32 -0.26
N ALA A 234 4.76 24.78 0.92
CA ALA A 234 5.57 25.67 1.75
C ALA A 234 6.90 25.01 2.13
N ILE A 235 6.86 23.76 2.61
CA ILE A 235 8.04 22.96 2.95
C ILE A 235 8.89 22.70 1.70
N ALA A 236 8.25 22.32 0.58
CA ALA A 236 8.94 22.02 -0.67
C ALA A 236 9.73 23.22 -1.21
N LYS A 237 9.18 24.44 -1.11
CA LYS A 237 9.89 25.66 -1.53
C LYS A 237 11.12 25.95 -0.70
N GLU A 238 11.04 25.76 0.62
CA GLU A 238 12.16 25.92 1.53
C GLU A 238 13.27 24.92 1.21
N THR A 239 12.91 23.63 1.06
CA THR A 239 13.85 22.59 0.66
C THR A 239 14.49 22.87 -0.70
N MET A 240 13.72 23.33 -1.69
CA MET A 240 14.26 23.64 -3.01
C MET A 240 15.22 24.82 -3.00
N ALA A 241 14.98 25.85 -2.18
CA ALA A 241 15.91 26.97 -2.03
C ALA A 241 17.28 26.49 -1.53
N GLU A 242 17.30 25.61 -0.54
CA GLU A 242 18.53 24.99 -0.04
C GLU A 242 19.21 24.13 -1.13
N VAL A 243 18.45 23.34 -1.88
CA VAL A 243 18.98 22.54 -3.00
C VAL A 243 19.66 23.41 -4.04
N TYR A 244 19.03 24.51 -4.44
CA TYR A 244 19.58 25.46 -5.40
C TYR A 244 20.88 26.08 -4.89
N GLU A 245 20.92 26.52 -3.63
CA GLU A 245 22.13 27.04 -3.00
C GLU A 245 23.27 26.01 -3.00
N LYS A 246 22.99 24.77 -2.57
CA LYS A 246 23.98 23.68 -2.48
C LYS A 246 24.53 23.26 -3.84
N MET A 247 23.67 23.26 -4.86
CA MET A 247 24.07 22.95 -6.23
C MET A 247 24.72 24.14 -6.96
N GLY A 248 24.70 25.35 -6.38
CA GLY A 248 25.19 26.56 -7.03
C GLY A 248 24.31 27.00 -8.21
N LEU A 249 23.00 26.72 -8.14
CA LEU A 249 22.01 26.96 -9.17
C LEU A 249 21.06 28.10 -8.76
N GLY A 250 21.48 29.36 -8.94
CA GLY A 250 20.59 30.53 -8.95
C GLY A 250 19.96 30.93 -7.62
#